data_AF-A0A1R0V3F5-F1
#
_entry.id   AF-A0A1R0V3F5-F1
#
_cell.length_a   1.000
_cell.length_b   1.000
_cell.length_c   1.000
_cell.angle_alpha   90.00
_cell.angle_beta   90.00
_cell.angle_gamma   90.00
#
_symmetry.space_group_name_H-M   'P 1'
#
loop_
_entity.id
_entity.type
_entity.pdbx_description
1 polymer ?
#
loop_
_entity_poly.entity_id
_entity_poly.type
_entity_poly.pdbx_seq_one_letter_code
_entity_poly.pdbx_strand_id
1 'polypeptide(L)'
;MMSSPQRARHFVTEVEVDPRRRVSLGKAGKPGHRRYRVEEDDMGVLTLTPVVSVPVTMIADRLRKAVALADAGDLRPRPERSRPQPEDAAPVKDRAPAARRSRTATARRRA
;
A
#
# COMPACT_ATOMS: atom_id res chain seq x y z
N MET A 1 -7.83 2.26 -29.33
CA MET A 1 -8.07 3.27 -28.27
C MET A 1 -8.63 2.56 -27.06
N MET A 2 -7.80 2.26 -26.05
CA MET A 2 -8.26 1.56 -24.84
C MET A 2 -8.75 2.59 -23.84
N SER A 3 -10.06 2.67 -23.65
CA SER A 3 -10.66 3.43 -22.54
C SER A 3 -10.32 2.70 -21.24
N SER A 4 -9.42 3.30 -20.45
CA SER A 4 -9.18 2.91 -19.06
C SER A 4 -10.52 2.87 -18.31
N PRO A 5 -10.79 1.86 -17.47
CA PRO A 5 -12.02 1.82 -16.69
C PRO A 5 -12.02 3.03 -15.78
N GLN A 6 -13.00 3.91 -16.00
CA GLN A 6 -13.23 5.09 -15.21
C GLN A 6 -13.61 4.60 -13.80
N ARG A 7 -12.61 4.41 -12.93
CA ARG A 7 -12.80 4.15 -11.50
C ARG A 7 -13.83 5.18 -11.05
N ALA A 8 -15.01 4.74 -10.61
CA ALA A 8 -16.08 5.63 -10.19
C ALA A 8 -15.49 6.68 -9.23
N ARG A 9 -15.29 7.90 -9.72
CA ARG A 9 -14.62 8.96 -8.99
C ARG A 9 -15.62 9.46 -7.97
N HIS A 10 -15.58 8.87 -6.78
CA HIS A 10 -16.35 9.37 -5.65
C HIS A 10 -15.75 10.72 -5.23
N PHE A 11 -16.41 11.80 -5.61
CA PHE A 11 -16.18 13.12 -5.03
C PHE A 11 -16.44 13.02 -3.52
N VAL A 12 -15.42 13.30 -2.71
CA VAL A 12 -15.52 13.16 -1.26
C VAL A 12 -16.20 14.39 -0.65
N THR A 13 -15.95 15.59 -1.21
CA THR A 13 -16.57 16.87 -0.79
C THR A 13 -16.06 18.03 -1.68
N GLU A 14 -16.74 19.18 -1.65
CA GLU A 14 -16.29 20.45 -2.21
C GLU A 14 -15.75 21.36 -1.08
N VAL A 15 -14.60 22.00 -1.28
CA VAL A 15 -13.98 22.88 -0.28
C VAL A 15 -13.41 24.13 -0.95
N GLU A 16 -13.71 25.28 -0.38
CA GLU A 16 -13.14 26.56 -0.80
C GLU A 16 -11.63 26.62 -0.55
N VAL A 17 -10.93 27.19 -1.51
CA VAL A 17 -9.49 27.38 -1.47
C VAL A 17 -9.19 28.76 -0.87
N ASP A 18 -8.29 28.83 0.11
CA ASP A 18 -7.91 30.10 0.71
C ASP A 18 -7.13 31.01 -0.28
N PRO A 19 -6.95 32.31 0.01
CA PRO A 19 -6.20 33.23 -0.87
C PRO A 19 -4.75 32.80 -1.16
N ARG A 20 -4.19 31.87 -0.38
CA ARG A 20 -2.85 31.31 -0.58
C ARG A 20 -2.88 29.98 -1.34
N ARG A 21 -4.00 29.65 -1.97
CA ARG A 21 -4.23 28.40 -2.71
C ARG A 21 -4.15 27.14 -1.85
N ARG A 22 -4.57 27.21 -0.58
CA ARG A 22 -4.56 26.07 0.35
C ARG A 22 -5.96 25.50 0.54
N VAL A 23 -6.03 24.18 0.66
CA VAL A 23 -7.25 23.43 0.99
C VAL A 23 -7.20 22.99 2.44
N SER A 24 -8.28 23.23 3.19
CA SER A 24 -8.37 22.79 4.59
C SER A 24 -8.63 21.29 4.69
N LEU A 25 -7.66 20.54 5.22
CA LEU A 25 -7.80 19.11 5.50
C LEU A 25 -8.80 18.82 6.63
N GLY A 26 -9.15 19.81 7.46
CA GLY A 26 -10.24 19.65 8.43
C GLY A 26 -11.61 19.49 7.75
N LYS A 27 -11.76 20.06 6.54
CA LYS A 27 -12.98 19.96 5.73
C LYS A 27 -12.90 18.84 4.70
N ALA A 28 -11.77 18.71 4.00
CA ALA A 28 -11.58 17.74 2.90
C ALA A 28 -10.96 16.40 3.33
N GLY A 29 -10.30 16.37 4.48
CA GLY A 29 -9.49 15.24 4.95
C GLY A 29 -10.22 14.31 5.91
N LYS A 30 -9.55 13.21 6.25
CA LYS A 30 -9.95 12.24 7.26
C LYS A 30 -9.31 12.65 8.60
N PRO A 31 -10.08 12.77 9.69
CA PRO A 31 -9.57 13.26 10.99
C PRO A 31 -8.35 12.51 11.54
N GLY A 32 -8.20 11.22 11.22
CA GLY A 32 -7.08 10.39 11.67
C GLY A 32 -5.77 10.54 10.89
N HIS A 33 -5.76 11.36 9.83
CA HIS A 33 -4.59 11.49 8.95
C HIS A 33 -4.15 12.94 8.83
N ARG A 34 -2.83 13.13 8.88
CA ARG A 34 -2.19 14.45 8.80
C ARG A 34 -1.45 14.68 7.49
N ARG A 35 -1.25 13.62 6.70
CA ARG A 35 -0.45 13.65 5.48
C ARG A 35 -1.20 12.96 4.36
N TYR A 36 -1.12 13.57 3.19
CA TYR A 36 -1.78 13.12 1.98
C TYR A 36 -0.82 13.16 0.81
N ARG A 37 -0.91 12.17 -0.05
CA ARG A 37 -0.48 12.28 -1.44
C ARG A 37 -1.61 12.98 -2.19
N VAL A 38 -1.27 14.00 -2.96
CA VAL A 38 -2.22 14.83 -3.71
C VAL A 38 -1.95 14.63 -5.18
N GLU A 39 -3.01 14.39 -5.94
CA GLU A 39 -2.98 14.31 -7.41
C GLU A 39 -4.09 15.23 -7.93
N GLU A 40 -3.77 16.02 -8.95
CA GLU A 40 -4.72 16.89 -9.66
C GLU A 40 -4.94 16.32 -11.06
N ASP A 41 -6.19 16.30 -11.52
CA ASP A 41 -6.51 15.92 -12.89
C ASP A 41 -6.79 17.14 -13.79
N ASP A 42 -6.99 16.90 -15.08
CA ASP A 42 -7.21 17.96 -16.08
C ASP A 42 -8.49 18.79 -15.83
N MET A 43 -9.39 18.31 -14.96
CA MET A 43 -10.62 18.99 -14.56
C MET A 43 -10.45 19.76 -13.23
N GLY A 44 -9.23 19.79 -12.67
CA GLY A 44 -8.93 20.45 -11.40
C GLY A 44 -9.40 19.67 -10.17
N VAL A 45 -9.73 18.38 -10.30
CA VAL A 45 -10.17 17.55 -9.19
C VAL A 45 -8.96 17.08 -8.39
N LEU A 46 -8.94 17.40 -7.10
CA LEU A 46 -7.91 16.97 -6.18
C LEU A 46 -8.25 15.61 -5.56
N THR A 47 -7.44 14.60 -5.84
CA THR A 47 -7.50 13.29 -5.18
C THR A 47 -6.56 13.27 -3.98
N LEU A 48 -7.13 13.15 -2.78
CA LEU A 48 -6.39 13.09 -1.52
C LEU A 48 -6.26 11.65 -1.02
N THR A 49 -5.06 11.07 -1.14
CA THR A 49 -4.77 9.72 -0.60
C THR A 49 -4.03 9.84 0.74
N PRO A 50 -4.61 9.40 1.87
CA PRO A 50 -3.93 9.46 3.15
C PRO A 50 -2.66 8.60 3.16
N VAL A 51 -1.55 9.16 3.63
CA VAL A 51 -0.27 8.44 3.75
C VAL A 51 0.17 8.35 5.21
N VAL A 52 0.65 7.17 5.60
CA VAL A 52 1.26 6.96 6.93
C VAL A 52 2.76 6.97 6.75
N SER A 53 3.42 8.00 7.28
CA SER A 53 4.87 8.06 7.31
C SER A 53 5.38 7.36 8.56
N VAL A 54 6.22 6.35 8.36
CA VAL A 54 6.93 5.68 9.44
C VAL A 54 8.35 6.24 9.44
N PRO A 55 8.78 6.97 10.49
CA PRO A 55 10.16 7.40 10.60
C PRO A 55 11.08 6.19 10.53
N VAL A 56 12.16 6.29 9.75
CA VAL A 56 13.10 5.17 9.55
C VAL A 56 13.68 4.70 10.90
N THR A 57 13.94 5.65 11.80
CA THR A 57 14.41 5.40 13.18
C THR A 57 13.47 4.51 13.99
N MET A 58 12.18 4.50 13.67
CA MET A 58 11.17 3.71 14.37
C MET A 58 10.88 2.34 13.73
N ILE A 59 11.44 2.06 12.54
CA ILE A 59 11.14 0.82 11.80
C ILE A 59 11.57 -0.41 12.61
N ALA A 60 12.78 -0.39 13.17
CA ALA A 60 13.32 -1.50 13.94
C ALA A 60 12.43 -1.84 15.16
N ASP A 61 11.98 -0.83 15.90
CA ASP A 61 11.11 -1.04 17.07
C ASP A 61 9.73 -1.53 16.67
N ARG A 62 9.19 -1.02 15.56
CA ARG A 62 7.91 -1.49 15.01
C ARG A 62 7.98 -2.96 14.59
N LEU A 63 9.07 -3.36 13.93
CA LEU A 63 9.30 -4.75 13.53
C LEU A 63 9.45 -5.66 14.75
N ARG A 64 10.26 -5.27 15.74
CA ARG A 64 10.42 -6.02 16.99
C ARG A 64 9.08 -6.25 17.69
N LYS A 65 8.26 -5.20 17.81
CA LYS A 65 6.93 -5.31 18.41
C LYS A 65 6.00 -6.21 17.60
N ALA A 66 6.04 -6.14 16.27
CA ALA A 66 5.23 -7.00 15.40
C ALA A 66 5.62 -8.48 15.54
N VAL A 67 6.91 -8.80 15.62
CA VAL A 67 7.39 -10.17 15.85
C VAL A 67 6.94 -10.68 17.22
N ALA A 68 7.11 -9.89 18.28
CA ALA A 68 6.67 -10.30 19.62
C ALA A 68 5.16 -10.59 19.70
N LEU A 69 4.33 -9.81 19.01
CA LEU A 69 2.89 -10.09 18.91
C LEU A 69 2.59 -11.38 18.14
N ALA A 70 3.38 -11.68 17.10
CA ALA A 70 3.26 -12.93 16.33
C ALA A 70 3.62 -14.14 17.18
N ASP A 71 4.73 -14.07 17.92
CA ASP A 71 5.18 -15.14 18.81
C ASP A 71 4.19 -15.38 19.95
N ALA A 72 3.53 -14.33 20.43
CA ALA A 72 2.46 -14.41 21.42
C ALA A 72 1.11 -14.89 20.85
N GLY A 73 0.98 -15.02 19.52
CA GLY A 73 -0.29 -15.37 18.86
C GLY A 73 -1.34 -14.26 18.85
N ASP A 74 -1.01 -13.03 19.22
CA ASP A 74 -1.93 -11.88 19.32
C ASP A 74 -1.92 -11.03 18.03
N LEU A 75 -1.95 -11.69 16.88
CA LEU A 75 -2.05 -11.02 15.59
C LEU A 75 -3.49 -10.64 15.31
N ARG A 76 -3.72 -9.35 15.06
CA ARG A 76 -5.02 -8.90 14.55
C ARG A 76 -5.24 -9.47 13.14
N PRO A 77 -6.43 -10.00 12.85
CA PRO A 77 -6.75 -10.43 11.50
C PRO A 77 -6.65 -9.23 10.55
N ARG A 78 -6.09 -9.49 9.37
CA ARG A 78 -5.99 -8.47 8.33
C ARG A 78 -7.39 -7.94 8.00
N PRO A 79 -7.63 -6.62 8.05
CA PRO A 79 -8.94 -6.07 7.71
C PRO A 79 -9.34 -6.45 6.29
N GLU A 80 -10.60 -6.83 6.07
CA GLU A 80 -11.12 -7.25 4.76
C GLU A 80 -10.86 -6.19 3.67
N ARG A 81 -11.07 -4.91 3.98
CA ARG A 81 -10.80 -3.78 3.06
C ARG A 81 -9.33 -3.62 2.66
N SER A 82 -8.41 -4.28 3.37
CA SER A 82 -6.97 -4.26 3.10
C SER A 82 -6.49 -5.52 2.38
N ARG A 83 -7.39 -6.48 2.12
CA ARG A 83 -7.07 -7.61 1.25
C ARG A 83 -6.93 -7.06 -0.19
N PRO A 84 -5.88 -7.46 -0.92
CA PRO A 84 -5.77 -7.08 -2.32
C PRO A 84 -6.98 -7.60 -3.06
N GLN A 85 -7.71 -6.71 -3.75
CA GLN A 85 -8.78 -7.15 -4.62
C GLN A 85 -8.18 -7.80 -5.87
N PRO A 86 -8.88 -8.74 -6.53
CA PRO A 86 -8.39 -9.37 -7.75
C PRO A 86 -7.97 -8.37 -8.82
N GLU A 87 -8.62 -7.20 -8.85
CA GLU A 87 -8.30 -6.08 -9.74
C GLU A 87 -6.99 -5.32 -9.42
N ASP A 88 -6.51 -5.38 -8.17
CA ASP A 88 -5.25 -4.74 -7.75
C ASP A 88 -4.04 -5.65 -8.02
N ALA A 89 -4.27 -6.91 -8.35
CA ALA A 89 -3.22 -7.82 -8.79
C ALA A 89 -2.75 -7.38 -10.17
N ALA A 90 -1.59 -6.73 -10.23
CA ALA A 90 -0.86 -6.58 -11.49
C ALA A 90 -0.80 -7.96 -12.17
N PRO A 91 -0.95 -8.05 -13.51
CA PRO A 91 -0.91 -9.33 -14.19
C PRO A 91 0.38 -10.04 -13.79
N VAL A 92 0.23 -11.18 -13.14
CA VAL A 92 1.34 -12.08 -12.84
C VAL A 92 1.83 -12.53 -14.20
N LYS A 93 2.78 -11.79 -14.80
CA LYS A 93 3.51 -12.28 -15.96
C LYS A 93 4.06 -13.62 -15.55
N ASP A 94 3.71 -14.66 -16.30
CA ASP A 94 4.12 -16.04 -16.09
C ASP A 94 5.58 -16.09 -15.66
N ARG A 95 5.80 -16.13 -14.35
CA ARG A 95 7.13 -16.35 -13.82
C ARG A 95 7.29 -17.84 -13.95
N ALA A 96 7.94 -18.25 -15.04
CA ALA A 96 8.33 -19.63 -15.28
C ALA A 96 8.81 -20.23 -13.95
N PRO A 97 8.32 -21.42 -13.55
CA PRO A 97 8.65 -21.99 -12.25
C PRO A 97 10.17 -22.05 -12.15
N ALA A 98 10.71 -21.36 -11.14
CA ALA A 98 12.14 -21.38 -10.87
C ALA A 98 12.51 -22.85 -10.65
N ALA A 99 13.20 -23.43 -11.63
CA ALA A 99 13.64 -24.81 -11.59
C ALA A 99 14.35 -25.05 -10.27
N ARG A 100 13.74 -25.89 -9.43
CA ARG A 100 14.29 -26.37 -8.18
C ARG A 100 15.62 -27.03 -8.51
N ARG A 101 16.73 -26.30 -8.39
CA ARG A 101 18.08 -26.86 -8.52
C ARG A 101 18.30 -27.78 -7.32
N SER A 102 17.93 -29.04 -7.49
CA SER A 102 18.35 -30.15 -6.65
C SER A 102 19.88 -30.15 -6.64
N ARG A 103 20.50 -29.69 -5.54
CA ARG A 103 21.91 -29.99 -5.29
C ARG A 103 21.99 -31.45 -4.89
N THR A 104 22.11 -32.33 -5.87
CA THR A 104 22.48 -33.73 -5.60
C THR A 104 23.95 -33.71 -5.20
N ALA A 105 24.20 -33.90 -3.90
CA ALA A 105 25.53 -34.13 -3.37
C ALA A 105 26.11 -35.39 -4.01
N THR A 106 27.13 -35.22 -4.85
CA THR A 106 27.93 -36.36 -5.33
C THR A 106 28.86 -36.78 -4.20
N ALA A 107 28.46 -37.83 -3.48
CA ALA A 107 29.35 -38.58 -2.62
C ALA A 107 30.44 -39.23 -3.48
N ARG A 108 31.67 -38.69 -3.45
CA ARG A 108 32.86 -39.44 -3.88
C ARG A 108 33.42 -40.18 -2.67
N ARG A 109 32.98 -41.43 -2.56
CA ARG A 109 33.69 -42.50 -1.84
C ARG A 109 35.00 -42.74 -2.60
N ARG A 110 36.15 -42.53 -1.95
CA ARG A 110 37.41 -43.17 -2.36
C ARG A 110 37.81 -44.13 -1.25
N ALA A 111 38.17 -45.32 -1.70
CA ALA A 111 38.69 -46.45 -0.96
C ALA A 111 40.00 -46.09 -0.24
#